data_AF-A0A7L1K3P9-F1
#
_entry.id   AF-A0A7L1K3P9-F1
#
_cell.length_a   1.000
_cell.length_b   1.000
_cell.length_c   1.000
_cell.angle_alpha   90.00
_cell.angle_beta   90.00
_cell.angle_gamma   90.00
#
_symmetry.space_group_name_H-M   'P 1'
#
loop_
_entity.id
_entity.type
_entity.pdbx_description
1 polymer ?
#
loop_
_entity_poly.entity_id
_entity_poly.type
_entity_poly.pdbx_seq_one_letter_code
_entity_poly.pdbx_strand_id
1 'polypeptide(L)'
;HLTTSLPLPSERDHLRPRIDMIVFMIDIKSKCSLKNVEASLSYVDASFFLGKVCFLVTGVGRVNYCSVDMNAIWKLGEAYCSPVLFCELELEGVRVATAQRLLRMLQICAGHVPGVSALSFGTLMRRSADD
;
A
#
# COMPACT_ATOMS: atom_id res chain seq x y z
N HIS A 1 -2.10 27.56 8.27
CA HIS A 1 -2.04 26.32 9.06
C HIS A 1 -1.18 25.31 8.31
N LEU A 2 -0.11 24.78 8.91
CA LEU A 2 0.62 23.64 8.35
C LEU A 2 -0.03 22.37 8.91
N THR A 3 -0.79 21.66 8.08
CA THR A 3 -1.30 20.35 8.47
C THR A 3 -0.16 19.35 8.49
N THR A 4 -0.18 18.44 9.46
CA THR A 4 0.77 17.34 9.54
C THR A 4 0.21 16.08 8.89
N SER A 5 -1.11 16.01 8.64
CA SER A 5 -1.78 14.84 8.08
C SER A 5 -2.70 15.19 6.91
N LEU A 6 -3.04 14.19 6.11
CA LEU A 6 -4.11 14.27 5.12
C LEU A 6 -5.50 14.19 5.79
N PRO A 7 -6.58 14.67 5.11
CA PRO A 7 -6.53 15.48 3.91
C PRO A 7 -6.04 16.89 4.23
N LEU A 8 -5.30 17.47 3.30
CA LEU A 8 -4.80 18.83 3.46
C LEU A 8 -5.97 19.84 3.49
N PRO A 9 -5.83 21.01 4.16
CA PRO A 9 -6.85 22.06 4.21
C PRO A 9 -7.45 22.38 2.84
N SER A 10 -8.72 22.75 2.76
CA SER A 10 -9.40 23.07 1.49
C SER A 10 -8.83 24.30 0.76
N GLU A 11 -7.98 25.08 1.43
CA GLU A 11 -7.21 26.15 0.83
C GLU A 11 -6.34 25.60 -0.31
N ARG A 12 -6.59 26.09 -1.53
CA ARG A 12 -5.93 25.67 -2.78
C ARG A 12 -6.24 24.24 -3.22
N ASP A 13 -7.39 23.68 -2.84
CA ASP A 13 -7.77 22.32 -3.26
C ASP A 13 -7.80 22.15 -4.79
N HIS A 14 -8.19 23.21 -5.52
CA HIS A 14 -8.18 23.25 -6.99
C HIS A 14 -6.78 23.18 -7.63
N LEU A 15 -5.71 23.43 -6.87
CA LEU A 15 -4.32 23.30 -7.35
C LEU A 15 -3.68 21.98 -6.90
N ARG A 16 -4.36 21.22 -6.04
CA ARG A 16 -3.80 20.02 -5.44
C ARG A 16 -4.00 18.83 -6.37
N PRO A 17 -2.94 18.04 -6.66
CA PRO A 17 -3.13 16.80 -7.40
C PRO A 17 -3.99 15.85 -6.57
N ARG A 18 -5.04 15.31 -7.19
CA ARG A 18 -5.83 14.23 -6.62
C ARG A 18 -4.96 12.98 -6.50
N ILE A 19 -4.96 12.37 -5.32
CA ILE A 19 -4.26 11.12 -5.06
C ILE A 19 -5.31 10.01 -4.95
N ASP A 20 -5.30 9.08 -5.90
CA ASP A 20 -6.25 7.97 -5.92
C ASP A 20 -5.78 6.76 -5.12
N MET A 21 -4.47 6.57 -4.99
CA MET A 21 -3.87 5.43 -4.31
C MET A 21 -2.50 5.80 -3.73
N ILE A 22 -2.17 5.26 -2.56
CA ILE A 22 -0.86 5.38 -1.91
C ILE A 22 -0.26 3.98 -1.81
N VAL A 23 0.97 3.81 -2.28
CA VAL A 23 1.72 2.56 -2.17
C VAL A 23 2.93 2.78 -1.28
N PHE A 24 2.95 2.16 -0.10
CA PHE A 24 4.11 2.16 0.79
C PHE A 24 5.05 1.04 0.41
N MET A 25 6.22 1.39 -0.11
CA MET A 25 7.26 0.43 -0.41
C MET A 25 8.07 0.09 0.84
N ILE A 26 8.20 -1.20 1.14
CA ILE A 26 8.95 -1.72 2.28
C ILE A 26 10.08 -2.60 1.74
N ASP A 27 11.33 -2.22 1.97
CA ASP A 27 12.47 -3.09 1.72
C ASP A 27 12.68 -4.02 2.93
N ILE A 28 12.47 -5.32 2.74
CA ILE A 28 12.58 -6.31 3.81
C ILE A 28 14.01 -6.44 4.38
N LYS A 29 15.01 -5.94 3.64
CA LYS A 29 16.41 -5.92 4.07
C LYS A 29 16.70 -4.74 5.00
N SER A 30 15.78 -3.77 5.13
CA SER A 30 15.98 -2.54 5.89
C SER A 30 14.92 -2.35 6.98
N LYS A 31 15.31 -2.55 8.25
CA LYS A 31 14.44 -2.18 9.40
C LYS A 31 14.08 -0.69 9.40
N CYS A 32 14.96 0.16 8.87
CA CYS A 32 14.69 1.59 8.74
C CYS A 32 13.55 1.86 7.74
N SER A 33 13.48 1.10 6.64
CA SER A 33 12.37 1.19 5.68
C SER A 33 11.03 0.90 6.36
N LEU A 34 10.93 -0.18 7.16
CA LEU A 34 9.71 -0.48 7.91
C LEU A 34 9.36 0.64 8.91
N LYS A 35 10.32 1.10 9.73
CA LYS A 35 10.08 2.17 10.72
C LYS A 35 9.62 3.47 10.07
N ASN A 36 10.18 3.83 8.92
CA ASN A 36 9.78 5.03 8.19
C ASN A 36 8.34 4.90 7.68
N VAL A 37 7.95 3.72 7.20
CA VAL A 37 6.58 3.45 6.78
C VAL A 37 5.64 3.52 7.99
N GLU A 38 5.96 2.87 9.11
CA GLU A 38 5.17 2.94 10.35
C GLU A 38 4.95 4.38 10.83
N ALA A 39 6.01 5.20 10.82
CA ALA A 39 5.91 6.62 11.18
C ALA A 39 5.05 7.42 10.19
N SER A 40 5.17 7.12 8.88
CA SER A 40 4.46 7.83 7.82
C SER A 40 2.95 7.60 7.83
N LEU A 41 2.49 6.43 8.31
CA LEU A 41 1.08 6.08 8.35
C LEU A 41 0.24 7.02 9.22
N SER A 42 0.84 7.60 10.27
CA SER A 42 0.17 8.58 11.15
C SER A 42 -0.25 9.87 10.43
N TYR A 43 0.31 10.12 9.24
CA TYR A 43 0.02 11.30 8.43
C TYR A 43 -0.99 11.02 7.30
N VAL A 44 -1.47 9.77 7.18
CA VAL A 44 -2.46 9.38 6.18
C VAL A 44 -3.86 9.45 6.78
N ASP A 45 -4.80 10.06 6.07
CA ASP A 45 -6.20 10.11 6.50
C ASP A 45 -6.81 8.71 6.56
N ALA A 46 -7.66 8.46 7.56
CA ALA A 46 -8.32 7.18 7.77
C ALA A 46 -9.10 6.70 6.52
N SER A 47 -9.67 7.62 5.73
CA SER A 47 -10.45 7.28 4.53
C SER A 47 -9.60 6.63 3.43
N PHE A 48 -8.28 6.85 3.39
CA PHE A 48 -7.41 6.18 2.43
C PHE A 48 -7.27 4.68 2.72
N PHE A 49 -7.36 4.28 3.99
CA PHE A 49 -7.29 2.86 4.36
C PHE A 49 -8.54 2.07 3.97
N LEU A 50 -9.57 2.73 3.45
CA LEU A 50 -10.73 2.10 2.81
C LEU A 50 -10.42 1.65 1.37
N GLY A 51 -9.31 0.92 1.21
CA GLY A 51 -8.88 0.30 -0.04
C GLY A 51 -7.97 1.13 -0.95
N LYS A 52 -7.54 2.33 -0.54
CA LYS A 52 -6.64 3.19 -1.34
C LYS A 52 -5.18 3.15 -0.88
N VAL A 53 -4.87 2.40 0.19
CA VAL A 53 -3.50 2.13 0.64
C VAL A 53 -3.11 0.70 0.30
N CYS A 54 -1.88 0.50 -0.15
CA CYS A 54 -1.28 -0.82 -0.37
C CYS A 54 0.16 -0.83 0.14
N PHE A 55 0.60 -1.93 0.74
CA PHE A 55 1.99 -2.17 1.09
C PHE A 55 2.64 -3.02 -0.01
N LEU A 56 3.79 -2.57 -0.52
CA LEU A 56 4.60 -3.30 -1.49
C LEU A 56 5.93 -3.69 -0.86
N VAL A 57 6.08 -4.97 -0.56
CA VAL A 57 7.28 -5.54 0.06
C VAL A 57 8.26 -5.95 -1.02
N THR A 58 9.50 -5.53 -0.90
CA THR A 58 10.58 -5.76 -1.86
C THR A 58 11.76 -6.48 -1.23
N GLY A 59 12.61 -7.11 -2.05
CA GLY A 59 13.82 -7.80 -1.60
C GLY A 59 13.60 -9.22 -1.05
N VAL A 60 12.42 -9.80 -1.30
CA VAL A 60 11.99 -11.11 -0.79
C VAL A 60 12.68 -12.33 -1.41
N GLY A 61 13.28 -12.18 -2.60
CA GLY A 61 13.99 -13.25 -3.31
C GLY A 61 15.34 -13.64 -2.70
N ARG A 62 15.80 -12.92 -1.66
CA ARG A 62 17.06 -13.20 -0.95
C ARG A 62 16.81 -13.37 0.55
N VAL A 63 16.17 -14.48 0.91
CA VAL A 63 15.73 -14.82 2.28
C VAL A 63 16.87 -14.78 3.31
N ASN A 64 18.12 -15.01 2.87
CA ASN A 64 19.30 -15.01 3.75
C ASN A 64 19.68 -13.62 4.32
N TYR A 65 19.01 -12.55 3.91
CA TYR A 65 19.31 -11.16 4.33
C TYR A 65 18.06 -10.38 4.76
N CYS A 66 17.00 -11.06 5.18
CA CYS A 66 15.81 -10.39 5.71
C CYS A 66 16.11 -9.81 7.10
N SER A 67 16.07 -8.49 7.22
CA SER A 67 16.20 -7.79 8.50
C SER A 67 14.84 -7.53 9.15
N VAL A 68 13.76 -7.66 8.40
CA VAL A 68 12.39 -7.44 8.85
C VAL A 68 11.65 -8.79 8.92
N ASP A 69 10.95 -9.01 10.04
CA ASP A 69 10.09 -10.19 10.22
C ASP A 69 8.83 -10.06 9.35
N MET A 70 8.55 -11.09 8.54
CA MET A 70 7.34 -11.16 7.73
C MET A 70 6.06 -11.07 8.56
N ASN A 71 6.07 -11.56 9.80
CA ASN A 71 4.91 -11.44 10.68
C ASN A 71 4.61 -9.97 11.02
N ALA A 72 5.63 -9.11 11.13
CA ALA A 72 5.44 -7.68 11.36
C ALA A 72 4.76 -7.02 10.14
N ILE A 73 5.13 -7.42 8.93
CA ILE A 73 4.51 -6.96 7.69
C ILE A 73 3.04 -7.38 7.61
N TRP A 74 2.73 -8.63 7.94
CA TRP A 74 1.35 -9.12 7.93
C TRP A 74 0.49 -8.39 8.97
N LYS A 75 0.99 -8.24 10.20
CA LYS A 75 0.32 -7.46 11.25
C LYS A 75 0.08 -6.02 10.82
N LEU A 76 1.02 -5.41 10.09
CA LEU A 76 0.86 -4.07 9.55
C LEU A 76 -0.29 -4.02 8.53
N GLY A 77 -0.34 -4.98 7.59
CA GLY A 77 -1.43 -5.08 6.62
C GLY A 77 -2.81 -5.26 7.29
N GLU A 78 -2.88 -6.11 8.31
CA GLU A 78 -4.10 -6.37 9.10
C GLU A 78 -4.52 -5.14 9.90
N ALA A 79 -3.60 -4.49 10.60
CA ALA A 79 -3.89 -3.32 11.43
C ALA A 79 -4.48 -2.15 10.62
N TYR A 80 -4.11 -2.03 9.34
CA TYR A 80 -4.57 -0.98 8.45
C TYR A 80 -5.54 -1.47 7.37
N CYS A 81 -6.05 -2.70 7.49
CA CYS A 81 -6.97 -3.33 6.52
C CYS A 81 -6.54 -3.15 5.05
N SER A 82 -5.24 -3.15 4.79
CA SER A 82 -4.65 -2.74 3.52
C SER A 82 -3.91 -3.91 2.85
N PRO A 83 -4.04 -4.10 1.53
CA PRO A 83 -3.35 -5.17 0.81
C PRO A 83 -1.84 -5.14 0.99
N VAL A 84 -1.24 -6.33 1.12
CA VAL A 84 0.21 -6.53 1.10
C VAL A 84 0.58 -7.31 -0.16
N LEU A 85 1.41 -6.71 -1.01
CA LEU A 85 1.96 -7.33 -2.21
C LEU A 85 3.46 -7.56 -2.04
N PHE A 86 3.97 -8.62 -2.66
CA PHE A 86 5.40 -8.95 -2.66
C PHE A 86 5.94 -8.84 -4.08
N CYS A 87 7.10 -8.20 -4.23
CA CYS A 87 7.75 -8.03 -5.52
C CYS A 87 9.26 -8.12 -5.39
N GLU A 88 9.87 -9.05 -6.12
CA GLU A 88 11.31 -9.05 -6.32
C GLU A 88 11.64 -8.14 -7.51
N LEU A 89 12.07 -6.90 -7.22
CA LEU A 89 12.33 -5.89 -8.24
C LEU A 89 13.44 -6.29 -9.23
N GLU A 90 14.38 -7.15 -8.80
CA GLU A 90 15.47 -7.66 -9.62
C GLU A 90 14.99 -8.60 -10.75
N LEU A 91 13.82 -9.23 -10.58
CA LEU A 91 13.25 -10.15 -11.56
C LEU A 91 12.28 -9.40 -12.47
N GLU A 92 12.68 -9.19 -13.73
CA GLU A 92 11.92 -8.40 -14.70
C GLU A 92 10.46 -8.87 -14.86
N GLY A 93 10.24 -10.18 -15.07
CA GLY A 93 8.88 -10.71 -15.21
C GLY A 93 7.99 -10.45 -13.99
N VAL A 94 8.56 -10.57 -12.78
CA VAL A 94 7.84 -10.30 -11.52
C VAL A 94 7.54 -8.81 -11.39
N ARG A 95 8.50 -7.95 -11.71
CA ARG A 95 8.35 -6.50 -11.69
C ARG A 95 7.26 -6.03 -12.65
N VAL A 96 7.22 -6.56 -13.88
CA VAL A 96 6.19 -6.24 -14.88
C VAL A 96 4.81 -6.69 -14.41
N ALA A 97 4.68 -7.94 -13.93
CA ALA A 97 3.41 -8.45 -13.41
C ALA A 97 2.90 -7.64 -12.20
N THR A 98 3.80 -7.25 -11.30
CA THR A 98 3.48 -6.41 -10.14
C THR A 98 3.02 -5.02 -10.59
N ALA A 99 3.73 -4.39 -11.52
CA ALA A 99 3.35 -3.08 -12.06
C ALA A 99 1.97 -3.12 -12.72
N GLN A 100 1.67 -4.17 -13.49
CA GLN A 100 0.34 -4.38 -14.08
C GLN A 100 -0.75 -4.55 -13.02
N ARG A 101 -0.47 -5.29 -11.93
CA ARG A 101 -1.39 -5.45 -10.80
C ARG A 101 -1.65 -4.11 -10.11
N LEU A 102 -0.61 -3.33 -9.82
CA LEU A 102 -0.73 -1.99 -9.24
C LEU A 102 -1.51 -1.04 -10.15
N LEU A 103 -1.26 -1.06 -11.46
CA LEU A 103 -2.00 -0.27 -12.43
C LEU A 103 -3.49 -0.61 -12.40
N ARG A 104 -3.85 -1.90 -12.32
CA ARG A 104 -5.24 -2.31 -12.19
C ARG A 104 -5.87 -1.87 -10.88
N MET A 105 -5.13 -1.94 -9.77
CA MET A 105 -5.62 -1.42 -8.49
C MET A 105 -5.86 0.09 -8.54
N LEU A 106 -4.93 0.83 -9.14
CA LEU A 106 -5.06 2.28 -9.35
C LEU A 106 -6.29 2.62 -10.19
N GLN A 107 -6.54 1.88 -11.28
CA GLN A 107 -7.74 2.06 -12.11
C GLN A 107 -9.03 1.88 -11.29
N ILE A 108 -9.08 0.89 -10.38
CA ILE A 108 -10.21 0.69 -9.48
C ILE A 108 -10.34 1.85 -8.48
N CYS A 109 -9.23 2.26 -7.84
CA CYS A 109 -9.22 3.36 -6.88
C CYS A 109 -9.65 4.70 -7.51
N ALA A 110 -9.28 4.93 -8.77
CA ALA A 110 -9.65 6.12 -9.53
C ALA A 110 -11.11 6.10 -10.02
N GLY A 111 -11.79 4.94 -9.94
CA GLY A 111 -13.17 4.77 -10.42
C GLY A 111 -13.28 4.48 -11.93
N HIS A 112 -12.20 4.01 -12.56
CA HIS A 112 -12.17 3.67 -13.99
C HIS A 112 -12.65 2.24 -14.31
N VAL A 113 -13.02 1.46 -13.29
CA VAL A 113 -13.56 0.10 -13.46
C VAL A 113 -15.03 0.08 -13.05
N PRO A 114 -15.97 -0.02 -14.00
CA PRO A 114 -17.40 -0.05 -13.69
C PRO A 114 -17.77 -1.23 -12.78
N GLY A 115 -18.61 -0.98 -11.77
CA GLY A 115 -19.09 -2.02 -10.85
C GLY A 115 -18.09 -2.47 -9.78
N VAL A 116 -16.86 -1.94 -9.78
CA VAL A 116 -15.82 -2.28 -8.79
C VAL A 116 -15.29 -1.00 -8.15
N SER A 117 -15.24 -0.96 -6.83
CA SER A 117 -14.68 0.17 -6.07
C SER A 117 -13.51 -0.28 -5.19
N ALA A 118 -12.75 0.67 -4.65
CA ALA A 118 -11.64 0.38 -3.74
C ALA A 118 -12.06 -0.45 -2.51
N LEU A 119 -13.31 -0.31 -2.05
CA LEU A 119 -13.86 -1.08 -0.94
C LEU A 119 -13.87 -2.60 -1.22
N SER A 120 -13.93 -3.01 -2.48
CA SER A 120 -13.89 -4.42 -2.86
C SER A 120 -12.59 -5.11 -2.45
N PHE A 121 -11.48 -4.37 -2.27
CA PHE A 121 -10.21 -4.96 -1.83
C PHE A 121 -10.28 -5.54 -0.42
N GLY A 122 -11.09 -4.97 0.47
CA GLY A 122 -11.28 -5.51 1.82
C GLY A 122 -11.90 -6.91 1.83
N THR A 123 -12.66 -7.26 0.78
CA THR A 123 -13.26 -8.59 0.62
C THR A 123 -12.40 -9.51 -0.25
N LEU A 124 -11.83 -8.98 -1.34
CA LEU A 124 -11.09 -9.76 -2.33
C LEU A 124 -9.64 -10.04 -1.93
N MET A 125 -9.05 -9.22 -1.06
CA MET A 125 -7.66 -9.34 -0.62
C MET A 125 -7.52 -9.69 0.86
N ARG A 126 -8.64 -9.92 1.55
CA ARG A 126 -8.63 -10.56 2.87
C ARG A 126 -8.09 -11.98 2.67
N ARG A 127 -7.08 -12.35 3.47
CA ARG A 127 -6.63 -13.74 3.57
C ARG A 127 -7.84 -14.62 3.86
N SER A 128 -7.93 -15.78 3.20
CA SER A 128 -8.72 -16.91 3.67
C SER A 128 -8.15 -17.37 5.01
N ALA A 129 -8.49 -16.67 6.08
CA ALA A 129 -8.32 -17.09 7.45
C ALA A 129 -9.73 -17.17 8.00
N ASP A 130 -10.42 -18.24 7.63
CA ASP A 130 -11.62 -18.82 8.26
C ASP A 130 -12.00 -20.04 7.40
N ASP A 131 -11.27 -21.13 7.61
CA ASP A 131 -11.71 -22.53 7.50
C ASP A 131 -10.88 -23.36 8.50
#